data_AF-A0AAD1DQ49-F1
#
_entry.id   AF-A0AAD1DQ49-F1
#
_cell.length_a   1.000
_cell.length_b   1.000
_cell.length_c   1.000
_cell.angle_alpha   90.00
_cell.angle_beta   90.00
_cell.angle_gamma   90.00
#
_symmetry.space_group_name_H-M   'P 1'
#
loop_
_entity.id
_entity.type
_entity.pdbx_description
1 polymer ?
#
loop_
_entity_poly.entity_id
_entity_poly.type
_entity_poly.pdbx_seq_one_letter_code
_entity_poly.pdbx_strand_id
1 'polypeptide(L)'
;MNPTQLPEAFIALSDFRKHDAYLPDMDQDQIISDFFPGTFTELTQRLSDITGAFYGGLLKQAAKLYGAETINELSTAFMYDLGSKMTLKNLETKPDLQPGIPAVAKIVIGAIFTSSPEYNFDFKELNDHRVELLIKGVDRYHKITQSLQIAGLLKWPVIEPFIQGVCDTMGLDVLFEIKVLKLNPDSLCIYEVIVEKR
;
A
#
# COMPACT_ATOMS: atom_id res chain seq x y z
N MET A 1 -8.02 38.74 -16.26
CA MET A 1 -7.99 37.31 -15.89
C MET A 1 -7.52 37.25 -14.45
N ASN A 2 -8.30 36.64 -13.55
CA ASN A 2 -7.83 36.41 -12.19
C ASN A 2 -6.63 35.46 -12.28
N PRO A 3 -5.49 35.73 -11.62
CA PRO A 3 -4.46 34.73 -11.50
C PRO A 3 -5.07 33.52 -10.79
N THR A 4 -5.21 32.40 -11.49
CA THR A 4 -5.70 31.16 -10.91
C THR A 4 -4.70 30.77 -9.84
N GLN A 5 -5.11 30.80 -8.57
CA GLN A 5 -4.23 30.42 -7.48
C GLN A 5 -3.87 28.95 -7.66
N LEU A 6 -2.58 28.66 -7.89
CA LEU A 6 -2.10 27.29 -8.08
C LEU A 6 -2.41 26.44 -6.83
N PRO A 7 -2.67 25.12 -6.99
CA PRO A 7 -2.90 24.22 -5.87
C PRO A 7 -1.72 24.23 -4.87
N GLU A 8 -2.02 24.20 -3.57
CA GLU A 8 -0.99 24.19 -2.52
C GLU A 8 -0.03 23.00 -2.66
N ALA A 9 -0.57 21.83 -3.00
CA ALA A 9 0.22 20.62 -3.24
C ALA A 9 1.15 20.75 -4.46
N PHE A 10 0.78 21.57 -5.46
CA PHE A 10 1.64 21.84 -6.61
C PHE A 10 2.83 22.70 -6.19
N ILE A 11 2.57 23.77 -5.43
CA ILE A 11 3.60 24.68 -4.92
C ILE A 11 4.63 23.91 -4.08
N ALA A 12 4.18 23.02 -3.20
CA ALA A 12 5.06 22.22 -2.37
C ALA A 12 5.94 21.22 -3.17
N LEU A 13 5.54 20.88 -4.38
CA LEU A 13 6.25 19.94 -5.26
C LEU A 13 6.88 20.62 -6.47
N SER A 14 6.92 21.96 -6.49
CA SER A 14 7.40 22.75 -7.63
C SER A 14 8.85 22.45 -7.99
N ASP A 15 9.66 22.04 -7.01
CA ASP A 15 11.06 21.65 -7.24
C ASP A 15 11.22 20.49 -8.23
N PHE A 16 10.25 19.57 -8.30
CA PHE A 16 10.26 18.48 -9.28
C PHE A 16 9.92 18.95 -10.70
N ARG A 17 9.32 20.14 -10.85
CA ARG A 17 8.71 20.64 -12.09
C ARG A 17 9.32 21.97 -12.56
N LYS A 18 10.28 22.53 -11.83
CA LYS A 18 10.90 23.84 -12.11
C LYS A 18 11.66 23.92 -13.45
N HIS A 19 11.89 22.78 -14.08
CA HIS A 19 12.56 22.68 -15.38
C HIS A 19 11.60 22.29 -16.51
N ASP A 20 10.29 22.22 -16.23
CA ASP A 20 9.28 22.04 -17.26
C ASP A 20 9.29 23.25 -18.21
N ALA A 21 9.26 22.98 -19.52
CA ALA A 21 9.21 24.00 -20.56
C ALA A 21 7.90 23.88 -21.35
N TYR A 22 7.10 24.93 -21.31
CA TYR A 22 5.83 25.03 -22.03
C TYR A 22 6.02 25.85 -23.30
N LEU A 23 5.24 25.55 -24.36
CA LEU A 23 5.22 26.39 -25.55
C LEU A 23 4.60 27.76 -25.22
N PRO A 24 4.94 28.84 -25.95
CA PRO A 24 4.44 30.19 -25.66
C PRO A 24 2.91 30.31 -25.61
N ASP A 25 2.21 29.49 -26.39
CA ASP A 25 0.75 29.51 -26.50
C ASP A 25 0.05 28.55 -25.53
N MET A 26 0.80 27.80 -24.71
CA MET A 26 0.23 26.90 -23.71
C MET A 26 -0.03 27.64 -22.39
N ASP A 27 -1.27 27.59 -21.92
CA ASP A 27 -1.63 28.09 -20.60
C ASP A 27 -1.22 27.07 -19.53
N GLN A 28 -0.03 27.27 -18.97
CA GLN A 28 0.52 26.40 -17.92
C GLN A 28 -0.36 26.38 -16.66
N ASP A 29 -0.84 27.54 -16.21
CA ASP A 29 -1.63 27.65 -14.98
C ASP A 29 -2.97 26.92 -15.13
N GLN A 30 -3.58 27.00 -16.31
CA GLN A 30 -4.79 26.24 -16.64
C GLN A 30 -4.53 24.73 -16.64
N ILE A 31 -3.44 24.25 -17.27
CA ILE A 31 -3.08 22.82 -17.28
C ILE A 31 -2.86 22.31 -15.85
N ILE A 32 -2.16 23.09 -15.01
CA ILE A 32 -1.95 22.72 -13.61
C ILE A 32 -3.28 22.67 -12.87
N SER A 33 -4.14 23.69 -13.04
CA SER A 33 -5.46 23.73 -12.41
C SER A 33 -6.37 22.57 -12.82
N ASP A 34 -6.28 22.12 -14.08
CA ASP A 34 -7.16 21.06 -14.61
C ASP A 34 -6.73 19.66 -14.17
N PHE A 35 -5.42 19.40 -14.11
CA PHE A 35 -4.90 18.05 -13.95
C PHE A 35 -4.23 17.79 -12.60
N PHE A 36 -3.68 18.82 -11.95
CA PHE A 36 -2.99 18.64 -10.69
C PHE A 36 -3.99 18.52 -9.52
N PRO A 37 -3.79 17.58 -8.59
CA PRO A 37 -4.67 17.43 -7.44
C PRO A 37 -4.76 18.71 -6.60
N GLY A 38 -5.96 19.08 -6.19
CA GLY A 38 -6.21 20.31 -5.44
C GLY A 38 -5.64 20.27 -4.01
N THR A 39 -5.46 19.07 -3.46
CA THR A 39 -4.99 18.85 -2.09
C THR A 39 -3.98 17.70 -2.01
N PHE A 40 -3.20 17.66 -0.93
CA PHE A 40 -2.33 16.52 -0.64
C PHE A 40 -3.10 15.21 -0.47
N THR A 41 -4.28 15.24 0.17
CA THR A 41 -5.13 14.06 0.31
C THR A 41 -5.50 13.48 -1.05
N GLU A 42 -5.94 14.32 -1.98
CA GLU A 42 -6.29 13.89 -3.33
C GLU A 42 -5.07 13.36 -4.08
N LEU A 43 -3.91 14.04 -3.98
CA LEU A 43 -2.66 13.56 -4.58
C LEU A 43 -2.30 12.16 -4.08
N THR A 44 -2.33 11.97 -2.76
CA THR A 44 -2.02 10.69 -2.12
C THR A 44 -3.02 9.60 -2.50
N GLN A 45 -4.31 9.92 -2.62
CA GLN A 45 -5.33 8.98 -3.12
C GLN A 45 -5.07 8.60 -4.58
N ARG A 46 -4.80 9.55 -5.48
CA ARG A 46 -4.49 9.26 -6.89
C ARG A 46 -3.22 8.39 -7.02
N LEU A 47 -2.19 8.63 -6.22
CA LEU A 47 -0.99 7.79 -6.19
C LEU A 47 -1.30 6.37 -5.70
N SER A 48 -2.14 6.23 -4.68
CA SER A 48 -2.63 4.93 -4.21
C SER A 48 -3.41 4.19 -5.29
N ASP A 49 -4.30 4.88 -6.01
CA ASP A 49 -5.10 4.33 -7.11
C ASP A 49 -4.24 3.88 -8.28
N ILE A 50 -3.25 4.69 -8.68
CA ILE A 50 -2.27 4.32 -9.73
C ILE A 50 -1.49 3.07 -9.33
N THR A 51 -1.06 2.98 -8.06
CA THR A 51 -0.33 1.81 -7.53
C THR A 51 -1.22 0.56 -7.57
N GLY A 52 -2.49 0.70 -7.15
CA GLY A 52 -3.48 -0.37 -7.26
C GLY A 52 -3.68 -0.79 -8.72
N ALA A 53 -3.87 0.16 -9.64
CA ALA A 53 -4.06 -0.08 -11.07
C ALA A 53 -2.89 -0.85 -11.69
N PHE A 54 -1.65 -0.51 -11.33
CA PHE A 54 -0.47 -1.26 -11.77
C PHE A 54 -0.51 -2.71 -11.29
N TYR A 55 -0.76 -2.93 -10.00
CA TYR A 55 -0.86 -4.26 -9.41
C TYR A 55 -1.98 -5.10 -10.06
N GLY A 56 -3.21 -4.60 -10.05
CA GLY A 56 -4.37 -5.34 -10.57
C GLY A 56 -4.29 -5.55 -12.08
N GLY A 57 -3.80 -4.54 -12.81
CA GLY A 57 -3.60 -4.61 -14.26
C GLY A 57 -2.57 -5.66 -14.65
N LEU A 58 -1.43 -5.72 -13.95
CA LEU A 58 -0.41 -6.74 -14.17
C LEU A 58 -0.93 -8.15 -13.90
N LEU A 59 -1.64 -8.35 -12.78
CA LEU A 59 -2.27 -9.63 -12.47
C LEU A 59 -3.29 -10.05 -13.53
N LYS A 60 -4.11 -9.12 -14.02
CA LYS A 60 -5.06 -9.38 -15.11
C LYS A 60 -4.37 -9.80 -16.41
N GLN A 61 -3.26 -9.16 -16.76
CA GLN A 61 -2.49 -9.58 -17.95
C GLN A 61 -1.83 -10.94 -17.73
N ALA A 62 -1.30 -11.21 -16.54
CA ALA A 62 -0.75 -12.52 -16.20
C ALA A 62 -1.82 -13.62 -16.35
N ALA A 63 -3.03 -13.37 -15.86
CA ALA A 63 -4.17 -14.28 -16.02
C ALA A 63 -4.46 -14.63 -17.48
N LYS A 64 -4.43 -13.62 -18.35
CA LYS A 64 -4.69 -13.78 -19.77
C LYS A 64 -3.60 -14.60 -20.47
N LEU A 65 -2.36 -14.47 -20.03
CA LEU A 65 -1.19 -15.11 -20.66
C LEU A 65 -0.93 -16.52 -20.13
N TYR A 66 -1.18 -16.75 -18.84
CA TYR A 66 -0.70 -17.93 -18.11
C TYR A 66 -1.80 -18.74 -17.41
N GLY A 67 -3.04 -18.25 -17.39
CA GLY A 67 -4.15 -18.91 -16.69
C GLY A 67 -4.57 -18.19 -15.41
N ALA A 68 -5.82 -18.39 -15.01
CA ALA A 68 -6.43 -17.71 -13.87
C ALA A 68 -5.82 -18.15 -12.52
N GLU A 69 -5.35 -19.40 -12.45
CA GLU A 69 -4.67 -20.02 -11.33
C GLU A 69 -3.39 -19.28 -10.92
N THR A 70 -2.68 -18.69 -11.89
CA THR A 70 -1.41 -17.99 -11.65
C THR A 70 -1.59 -16.69 -10.84
N ILE A 71 -2.79 -16.10 -10.82
CA ILE A 71 -3.02 -14.79 -10.20
C ILE A 71 -2.70 -14.81 -8.71
N ASN A 72 -3.25 -15.78 -7.98
CA ASN A 72 -3.04 -15.86 -6.54
C ASN A 72 -1.58 -16.19 -6.19
N GLU A 73 -0.96 -17.07 -6.95
CA GLU A 73 0.45 -17.45 -6.77
C GLU A 73 1.37 -16.25 -6.97
N LEU A 74 1.17 -15.50 -8.06
CA LEU A 74 1.95 -14.30 -8.36
C LEU A 74 1.73 -13.21 -7.31
N SER A 75 0.49 -12.98 -6.91
CA SER A 75 0.15 -12.04 -5.82
C SER A 75 0.86 -12.42 -4.52
N THR A 76 0.77 -13.70 -4.13
CA THR A 76 1.36 -14.22 -2.89
C THR A 76 2.87 -14.05 -2.89
N ALA A 77 3.54 -14.49 -3.95
CA ALA A 77 4.99 -14.38 -4.09
C ALA A 77 5.45 -12.91 -4.10
N PHE A 78 4.76 -12.06 -4.87
CA PHE A 78 5.09 -10.64 -4.95
C PHE A 78 4.94 -9.93 -3.59
N MET A 79 3.84 -10.17 -2.87
CA MET A 79 3.59 -9.51 -1.58
C MET A 79 4.59 -9.97 -0.52
N TYR A 80 4.93 -11.25 -0.50
CA TYR A 80 6.00 -11.80 0.36
C TYR A 80 7.36 -11.13 0.09
N ASP A 81 7.77 -11.08 -1.18
CA ASP A 81 9.02 -10.43 -1.58
C ASP A 81 9.03 -8.94 -1.25
N LEU A 82 7.89 -8.27 -1.39
CA LEU A 82 7.74 -6.87 -1.04
C LEU A 82 7.93 -6.64 0.47
N GLY A 83 7.32 -7.49 1.31
CA GLY A 83 7.52 -7.47 2.77
C GLY A 83 8.97 -7.68 3.15
N SER A 84 9.62 -8.65 2.50
CA SER A 84 11.02 -8.97 2.72
C SER A 84 11.95 -7.81 2.34
N LYS A 85 11.81 -7.26 1.13
CA LYS A 85 12.60 -6.11 0.66
C LYS A 85 12.40 -4.87 1.51
N MET A 86 11.16 -4.60 1.91
CA MET A 86 10.86 -3.48 2.79
C MET A 86 11.50 -3.65 4.17
N THR A 87 11.56 -4.88 4.67
CA THR A 87 12.22 -5.21 5.93
C THR A 87 13.71 -4.94 5.87
N LEU A 88 14.40 -5.50 4.88
CA LEU A 88 15.84 -5.28 4.67
C LEU A 88 16.16 -3.78 4.59
N LYS A 89 15.43 -3.04 3.75
CA LYS A 89 15.62 -1.58 3.61
C LYS A 89 15.45 -0.84 4.93
N ASN A 90 14.46 -1.21 5.75
CA ASN A 90 14.23 -0.55 7.03
C ASN A 90 15.31 -0.89 8.06
N LEU A 91 15.77 -2.13 8.12
CA LEU A 91 16.88 -2.54 8.99
C LEU A 91 18.20 -1.85 8.59
N GLU A 92 18.45 -1.68 7.29
CA GLU A 92 19.62 -0.97 6.78
C GLU A 92 19.60 0.54 7.08
N THR A 93 18.43 1.17 6.99
CA THR A 93 18.29 2.63 7.10
C THR A 93 17.93 3.13 8.50
N LYS A 94 17.58 2.23 9.44
CA LYS A 94 17.20 2.57 10.81
C LYS A 94 18.02 1.75 11.80
N PRO A 95 19.20 2.23 12.23
CA PRO A 95 20.11 1.46 13.09
C PRO A 95 19.50 1.06 14.44
N ASP A 96 18.53 1.84 14.94
CA ASP A 96 17.84 1.57 16.20
C ASP A 96 16.67 0.56 16.07
N LEU A 97 16.36 0.11 14.84
CA LEU A 97 15.31 -0.88 14.61
C LEU A 97 15.89 -2.30 14.76
N GLN A 98 15.75 -2.85 15.96
CA GLN A 98 16.21 -4.21 16.25
C GLN A 98 15.15 -5.26 15.87
N PRO A 99 15.52 -6.41 15.27
CA PRO A 99 14.58 -7.49 14.96
C PRO A 99 13.79 -7.95 16.18
N GLY A 100 12.49 -8.19 15.99
CA GLY A 100 11.57 -8.60 17.04
C GLY A 100 10.13 -8.20 16.76
N ILE A 101 9.20 -8.66 17.60
CA ILE A 101 7.77 -8.38 17.46
C ILE A 101 7.45 -6.87 17.35
N PRO A 102 8.05 -5.98 18.17
CA PRO A 102 7.84 -4.55 18.01
C PRO A 102 8.33 -3.99 16.67
N ALA A 103 9.38 -4.56 16.08
CA ALA A 103 9.88 -4.13 14.78
C ALA A 103 8.95 -4.58 13.65
N VAL A 104 8.37 -5.79 13.72
CA VAL A 104 7.33 -6.24 12.77
C VAL A 104 6.19 -5.20 12.72
N ALA A 105 5.66 -4.82 13.88
CA ALA A 105 4.60 -3.82 13.97
C ALA A 105 5.01 -2.48 13.32
N LYS A 106 6.22 -1.98 13.62
CA LYS A 106 6.74 -0.73 13.06
C LYS A 106 6.89 -0.77 11.54
N ILE A 107 7.33 -1.89 10.97
CA ILE A 107 7.50 -2.03 9.52
C ILE A 107 6.15 -2.09 8.82
N VAL A 108 5.18 -2.84 9.37
CA VAL A 108 3.81 -2.91 8.84
C VAL A 108 3.16 -1.53 8.86
N ILE A 109 3.24 -0.79 9.99
CA ILE A 109 2.74 0.59 10.08
C ILE A 109 3.45 1.50 9.08
N GLY A 110 4.78 1.40 8.97
CA GLY A 110 5.55 2.19 8.03
C GLY A 110 5.09 1.99 6.58
N ALA A 111 4.76 0.74 6.20
CA ALA A 111 4.20 0.41 4.90
C ALA A 111 2.81 1.02 4.69
N ILE A 112 1.98 1.03 5.74
CA ILE A 112 0.67 1.66 5.71
C ILE A 112 0.82 3.18 5.50
N PHE A 113 1.66 3.84 6.28
CA PHE A 113 1.88 5.29 6.20
C PHE A 113 2.33 5.75 4.81
N THR A 114 3.22 5.01 4.17
CA THR A 114 3.79 5.45 2.88
C THR A 114 2.95 5.05 1.69
N SER A 115 2.17 3.96 1.81
CA SER A 115 1.64 3.28 0.63
C SER A 115 0.15 2.98 0.71
N SER A 116 -0.49 3.00 1.88
CA SER A 116 -1.91 2.66 2.04
C SER A 116 -2.62 3.74 2.84
N PRO A 117 -2.80 4.95 2.28
CA PRO A 117 -3.28 6.12 3.00
C PRO A 117 -4.71 5.99 3.52
N GLU A 118 -5.48 5.04 2.98
CA GLU A 118 -6.86 4.78 3.37
C GLU A 118 -6.97 3.76 4.52
N TYR A 119 -5.85 3.16 4.95
CA TYR A 119 -5.79 2.27 6.10
C TYR A 119 -5.48 3.03 7.40
N ASN A 120 -6.17 2.58 8.45
CA ASN A 120 -5.94 2.94 9.83
C ASN A 120 -5.62 1.66 10.61
N PHE A 121 -4.96 1.80 11.77
CA PHE A 121 -4.67 0.67 12.65
C PHE A 121 -5.10 0.95 14.09
N ASP A 122 -5.40 -0.13 14.82
CA ASP A 122 -5.88 -0.10 16.20
C ASP A 122 -5.25 -1.27 16.96
N PHE A 123 -4.26 -0.99 17.81
CA PHE A 123 -3.53 -1.98 18.60
C PHE A 123 -4.39 -2.49 19.76
N LYS A 124 -4.48 -3.81 19.88
CA LYS A 124 -5.02 -4.49 21.06
C LYS A 124 -3.91 -4.90 22.01
N GLU A 125 -2.76 -5.30 21.46
CA GLU A 125 -1.60 -5.68 22.23
C GLU A 125 -0.30 -5.39 21.45
N LEU A 126 0.73 -4.95 22.17
CA LEU A 126 2.08 -4.83 21.64
C LEU A 126 3.10 -4.99 22.77
N ASN A 127 3.86 -6.08 22.73
CA ASN A 127 5.00 -6.33 23.60
C ASN A 127 6.06 -7.15 22.85
N ASP A 128 7.09 -7.61 23.58
CA ASP A 128 8.21 -8.35 22.99
C ASP A 128 7.84 -9.77 22.51
N HIS A 129 6.65 -10.26 22.82
CA HIS A 129 6.17 -11.61 22.52
C HIS A 129 5.00 -11.63 21.55
N ARG A 130 4.15 -10.59 21.57
CA ARG A 130 2.89 -10.57 20.83
C ARG A 130 2.58 -9.17 20.31
N VAL A 131 2.08 -9.12 19.08
CA VAL A 131 1.36 -7.98 18.55
C VAL A 131 0.01 -8.44 18.05
N GLU A 132 -1.01 -7.71 18.45
CA GLU A 132 -2.38 -7.85 17.95
C GLU A 132 -2.87 -6.47 17.51
N LEU A 133 -3.22 -6.34 16.24
CA LEU A 133 -3.76 -5.10 15.70
C LEU A 133 -4.91 -5.35 14.73
N LEU A 134 -5.81 -4.38 14.67
CA LEU A 134 -6.81 -4.28 13.60
C LEU A 134 -6.32 -3.32 12.53
N ILE A 135 -6.37 -3.72 11.27
CA ILE A 135 -6.18 -2.85 10.09
C ILE A 135 -7.56 -2.59 9.49
N LYS A 136 -7.95 -1.32 9.35
CA LYS A 136 -9.29 -0.90 8.92
C LYS A 136 -9.22 0.17 7.85
N GLY A 137 -10.09 0.14 6.86
CA GLY A 137 -10.12 1.20 5.84
C GLY A 137 -10.61 0.71 4.50
N VAL A 138 -10.10 1.29 3.42
CA VAL A 138 -10.37 0.84 2.05
C VAL A 138 -9.20 0.01 1.56
N ASP A 139 -9.43 -1.27 1.25
CA ASP A 139 -8.42 -2.12 0.64
C ASP A 139 -8.26 -1.77 -0.83
N ARG A 140 -7.20 -1.03 -1.16
CA ARG A 140 -6.90 -0.60 -2.53
C ARG A 140 -6.74 -1.77 -3.50
N TYR A 141 -6.20 -2.90 -3.04
CA TYR A 141 -5.97 -4.07 -3.89
C TYR A 141 -7.29 -4.76 -4.18
N HIS A 142 -8.18 -4.83 -3.18
CA HIS A 142 -9.55 -5.30 -3.39
C HIS A 142 -10.31 -4.36 -4.32
N LYS A 143 -10.25 -3.04 -4.10
CA LYS A 143 -10.89 -2.00 -4.91
C LYS A 143 -10.57 -2.16 -6.40
N ILE A 144 -9.28 -2.24 -6.74
CA ILE A 144 -8.86 -2.39 -8.14
C ILE A 144 -9.18 -3.77 -8.71
N THR A 145 -9.00 -4.85 -7.95
CA THR A 145 -9.24 -6.20 -8.46
C THR A 145 -10.74 -6.48 -8.64
N GLN A 146 -11.60 -5.82 -7.87
CA GLN A 146 -13.05 -5.83 -8.09
C GLN A 146 -13.43 -5.13 -9.39
N SER A 147 -12.94 -3.92 -9.64
CA SER A 147 -13.24 -3.20 -10.89
C SER A 147 -12.73 -3.93 -12.13
N LEU A 148 -11.64 -4.70 -11.98
CA LEU A 148 -11.06 -5.54 -13.02
C LEU A 148 -11.70 -6.93 -13.14
N GLN A 149 -12.64 -7.28 -12.25
CA GLN A 149 -13.34 -8.57 -12.16
C GLN A 149 -12.42 -9.78 -11.91
N ILE A 150 -11.35 -9.58 -11.15
CA ILE A 150 -10.39 -10.64 -10.77
C ILE A 150 -10.28 -10.85 -9.26
N ALA A 151 -11.04 -10.10 -8.44
CA ALA A 151 -10.98 -10.21 -6.97
C ALA A 151 -11.28 -11.62 -6.44
N GLY A 152 -12.17 -12.38 -7.10
CA GLY A 152 -12.51 -13.76 -6.74
C GLY A 152 -11.41 -14.78 -7.05
N LEU A 153 -10.34 -14.37 -7.72
CA LEU A 153 -9.18 -15.20 -8.06
C LEU A 153 -8.03 -15.02 -7.05
N LEU A 154 -8.23 -14.22 -6.00
CA LEU A 154 -7.26 -13.93 -4.96
C LEU A 154 -7.75 -14.44 -3.60
N LYS A 155 -6.81 -14.81 -2.75
CA LYS A 155 -7.03 -15.03 -1.32
C LYS A 155 -6.89 -13.71 -0.58
N TRP A 156 -7.87 -13.42 0.27
CA TRP A 156 -7.93 -12.18 1.04
C TRP A 156 -7.60 -12.43 2.51
N PRO A 157 -6.84 -11.53 3.15
CA PRO A 157 -6.31 -10.28 2.58
C PRO A 157 -4.95 -10.50 1.88
N VAL A 158 -4.73 -9.83 0.75
CA VAL A 158 -3.46 -9.97 -0.01
C VAL A 158 -2.23 -9.43 0.74
N ILE A 159 -2.42 -8.74 1.87
CA ILE A 159 -1.33 -8.29 2.76
C ILE A 159 -0.79 -9.42 3.65
N GLU A 160 -1.49 -10.56 3.75
CA GLU A 160 -1.04 -11.70 4.56
C GLU A 160 0.40 -12.13 4.23
N PRO A 161 0.76 -12.39 2.96
CA PRO A 161 2.11 -12.84 2.63
C PRO A 161 3.15 -11.74 2.86
N PHE A 162 2.76 -10.47 2.74
CA PHE A 162 3.64 -9.34 3.06
C PHE A 162 4.09 -9.37 4.52
N ILE A 163 3.15 -9.56 5.46
CA ILE A 163 3.47 -9.60 6.89
C ILE A 163 4.33 -10.84 7.19
N GLN A 164 4.02 -11.99 6.57
CA GLN A 164 4.86 -13.18 6.69
C GLN A 164 6.30 -12.91 6.22
N GLY A 165 6.49 -12.28 5.06
CA GLY A 165 7.80 -11.91 4.55
C GLY A 165 8.59 -10.97 5.48
N VAL A 166 7.89 -10.09 6.23
CA VAL A 166 8.51 -9.27 7.27
C VAL A 166 9.05 -10.13 8.41
N CYS A 167 8.23 -11.04 8.95
CA CYS A 167 8.62 -11.94 10.03
C CYS A 167 9.80 -12.84 9.64
N ASP A 168 9.71 -13.46 8.47
CA ASP A 168 10.71 -14.43 7.98
C ASP A 168 12.04 -13.75 7.69
N THR A 169 12.02 -12.54 7.13
CA THR A 169 13.24 -11.76 6.88
C THR A 169 13.95 -11.34 8.16
N MET A 170 13.21 -11.15 9.25
CA MET A 170 13.79 -10.90 10.57
C MET A 170 14.28 -12.18 11.28
N GLY A 171 14.06 -13.36 10.69
CA GLY A 171 14.42 -14.64 11.29
C GLY A 171 13.61 -14.97 12.56
N LEU A 172 12.35 -14.49 12.64
CA LEU A 172 11.51 -14.70 13.81
C LEU A 172 10.76 -16.03 13.72
N ASP A 173 10.83 -16.84 14.78
CA ASP A 173 9.97 -18.02 14.93
C ASP A 173 8.64 -17.61 15.58
N VAL A 174 7.61 -17.44 14.76
CA VAL A 174 6.30 -16.90 15.16
C VAL A 174 5.15 -17.77 14.69
N LEU A 175 4.05 -17.68 15.41
CA LEU A 175 2.72 -18.01 14.93
C LEU A 175 2.10 -16.72 14.39
N PHE A 176 1.81 -16.72 13.09
CA PHE A 176 1.15 -15.63 12.39
C PHE A 176 -0.27 -16.04 12.01
N GLU A 177 -1.23 -15.19 12.35
CA GLU A 177 -2.62 -15.33 11.94
C GLU A 177 -3.15 -13.99 11.43
N ILE A 178 -3.95 -14.04 10.37
CA ILE A 178 -4.74 -12.91 9.92
C ILE A 178 -6.17 -13.34 9.64
N LYS A 179 -7.14 -12.60 10.19
CA LYS A 179 -8.56 -12.87 10.00
C LYS A 179 -9.24 -11.74 9.25
N VAL A 180 -10.08 -12.10 8.28
CA VAL A 180 -10.99 -11.15 7.64
C VAL A 180 -12.22 -11.00 8.54
N LEU A 181 -12.27 -9.92 9.32
CA LEU A 181 -13.45 -9.59 10.12
C LEU A 181 -14.53 -8.92 9.25
N LYS A 182 -14.11 -8.15 8.25
CA LYS A 182 -15.00 -7.49 7.28
C LYS A 182 -14.26 -7.27 5.96
N LEU A 183 -14.94 -7.51 4.84
CA LEU A 183 -14.53 -7.08 3.50
C LEU A 183 -15.78 -6.89 2.64
N ASN A 184 -16.16 -5.63 2.46
CA ASN A 184 -17.38 -5.25 1.75
C ASN A 184 -17.16 -5.08 0.24
N PRO A 185 -18.23 -5.09 -0.59
CA PRO A 185 -18.16 -4.76 -2.01
C PRO A 185 -17.61 -3.36 -2.31
N ASP A 186 -17.79 -2.38 -1.42
CA ASP A 186 -17.16 -1.05 -1.54
C ASP A 186 -15.68 -1.05 -1.11
N SER A 187 -15.11 -2.23 -0.85
CA SER A 187 -13.73 -2.46 -0.38
C SER A 187 -13.43 -1.94 1.02
N LEU A 188 -14.44 -1.55 1.80
CA LEU A 188 -14.27 -1.31 3.23
C LEU A 188 -13.93 -2.62 3.93
N CYS A 189 -12.78 -2.65 4.60
CA CYS A 189 -12.24 -3.83 5.25
C CYS A 189 -11.93 -3.61 6.73
N ILE A 190 -11.90 -4.73 7.46
CA ILE A 190 -11.35 -4.87 8.81
C ILE A 190 -10.63 -6.21 8.85
N TYR A 191 -9.31 -6.17 9.03
CA TYR A 191 -8.47 -7.34 9.19
C TYR A 191 -7.89 -7.36 10.60
N GLU A 192 -7.97 -8.50 11.28
CA GLU A 192 -7.28 -8.73 12.55
C GLU A 192 -5.97 -9.45 12.27
N VAL A 193 -4.87 -8.90 12.79
CA VAL A 193 -3.51 -9.40 12.61
C VAL A 193 -2.96 -9.78 13.97
N ILE A 194 -2.50 -11.03 14.11
CA ILE A 194 -1.85 -11.54 15.30
C ILE A 194 -0.49 -12.10 14.89
N VAL A 195 0.58 -11.61 15.51
CA VAL A 195 1.91 -12.23 15.41
C VAL A 195 2.39 -12.50 16.84
N GLU A 196 2.66 -13.75 17.14
CA GLU A 196 3.03 -14.22 18.47
C GLU A 196 4.27 -15.11 18.38
N LYS A 197 5.24 -14.94 19.29
CA LYS A 197 6.39 -15.86 19.39
C LYS A 197 5.91 -17.27 19.74
N ARG A 198 6.53 -18.27 19.13
CA ARG A 198 6.31 -19.67 19.52
C ARG A 198 6.92 -20.00 20.89
#